data_AF-A0A954PHV8-F1
#
_entry.id   AF-A0A954PHV8-F1
#
_cell.length_a   1.000
_cell.length_b   1.000
_cell.length_c   1.000
_cell.angle_alpha   90.00
_cell.angle_beta   90.00
_cell.angle_gamma   90.00
#
_symmetry.space_group_name_H-M   'P 1'
#
loop_
_entity.id
_entity.type
_entity.pdbx_description
1 polymer ?
#
loop_
_entity_poly.entity_id
_entity_poly.type
_entity_poly.pdbx_seq_one_letter_code
_entity_poly.pdbx_strand_id
1 'polypeptide(L)'
;SYTDEVTSDPVDALDLDAGQDVDVFLHSPLWRRPTWNDYQRLSEESEYAAWVIYNRYYLNHFTISVHNLPKPWNTVTAFNGFLQAAGIQLNDAGGKIKQSPDGLLLQSSTVAEMVPAEFEDGHGGREVHNIAGSYVEFAERRVLPEFASLPADQIQRKHRRDGFEASNADKIFESTFSAQTQRK
;
A
#
# COMPACT_ATOMS: atom_id res chain seq x y z
N SER A 1 13.72 23.89 4.98
CA SER A 1 12.65 22.86 4.87
C SER A 1 13.27 21.54 4.42
N TYR A 2 12.55 20.42 4.45
CA TYR A 2 12.97 19.18 3.76
C TYR A 2 12.83 19.32 2.23
N THR A 3 11.82 20.07 1.80
CA THR A 3 11.52 20.32 0.38
C THR A 3 12.59 21.14 -0.34
N ASP A 4 13.36 21.96 0.39
CA ASP A 4 14.39 22.82 -0.22
C ASP A 4 15.59 22.01 -0.74
N GLU A 5 15.71 20.74 -0.36
CA GLU A 5 16.74 19.81 -0.85
C GLU A 5 16.37 19.22 -2.22
N VAL A 6 15.09 19.26 -2.59
CA VAL A 6 14.58 18.77 -3.88
C VAL A 6 14.52 19.94 -4.86
N THR A 7 15.58 20.08 -5.66
CA THR A 7 15.74 21.23 -6.58
C THR A 7 15.23 20.96 -8.00
N SER A 8 14.89 19.71 -8.31
CA SER A 8 14.30 19.25 -9.57
C SER A 8 13.48 17.98 -9.33
N ASP A 9 12.58 17.62 -10.25
CA ASP A 9 11.93 16.31 -10.21
C ASP A 9 12.96 15.23 -10.58
N PRO A 10 13.31 14.31 -9.67
CA PRO A 10 14.29 13.26 -9.96
C PRO A 10 13.80 12.24 -11.00
N VAL A 11 12.48 12.17 -11.25
CA VAL A 11 11.90 11.29 -12.29
C VAL A 11 12.30 11.76 -13.69
N ASP A 12 12.53 13.06 -13.90
CA ASP A 12 12.91 13.61 -15.21
C ASP A 12 14.24 13.05 -15.74
N ALA A 13 15.11 12.57 -14.84
CA ALA A 13 16.43 12.02 -15.18
C ALA A 13 16.45 10.49 -15.24
N LEU A 14 15.33 9.82 -14.95
CA LEU A 14 15.26 8.37 -14.80
C LEU A 14 14.94 7.68 -16.13
N ASP A 15 15.79 6.74 -16.54
CA ASP A 15 15.46 5.81 -17.62
C ASP A 15 14.54 4.71 -17.08
N LEU A 16 13.25 4.77 -17.43
CA LEU A 16 12.24 3.82 -16.96
C LEU A 16 12.41 2.42 -17.54
N ASP A 17 13.17 2.26 -18.63
CA ASP A 17 13.49 0.94 -19.20
C ASP A 17 14.71 0.31 -18.49
N ALA A 18 15.46 1.08 -17.70
CA ALA A 18 16.59 0.62 -16.90
C ALA A 18 16.14 0.23 -15.47
N GLY A 19 15.66 -1.02 -15.30
CA GLY A 19 15.11 -1.49 -14.03
C GLY A 19 16.04 -1.32 -12.80
N GLN A 20 17.36 -1.37 -12.99
CA GLN A 20 18.33 -1.12 -11.91
C GLN A 20 18.35 0.34 -11.46
N ASP A 21 18.19 1.29 -12.39
CA ASP A 21 18.17 2.72 -12.08
C ASP A 21 16.89 3.06 -11.33
N VAL A 22 15.76 2.48 -11.75
CA VAL A 22 14.47 2.57 -11.04
C VAL A 22 14.59 2.01 -9.63
N ASP A 23 15.21 0.84 -9.46
CA ASP A 23 15.43 0.23 -8.15
C ASP A 23 16.27 1.14 -7.23
N VAL A 24 17.39 1.67 -7.74
CA VAL A 24 18.24 2.61 -6.99
C VAL A 24 17.45 3.86 -6.58
N PHE A 25 16.64 4.40 -7.49
CA PHE A 25 15.81 5.56 -7.21
C PHE A 25 14.80 5.30 -6.09
N LEU A 26 14.05 4.20 -6.14
CA LEU A 26 13.04 3.83 -5.13
C LEU A 26 13.64 3.59 -3.73
N HIS A 27 14.93 3.29 -3.65
CA HIS A 27 15.66 3.04 -2.39
C HIS A 27 16.57 4.20 -1.95
N SER A 28 16.61 5.30 -2.70
CA SER A 28 17.48 6.45 -2.40
C SER A 28 16.72 7.59 -1.72
N PRO A 29 17.35 8.26 -0.73
CA PRO A 29 16.73 9.42 -0.10
C PRO A 29 16.81 10.67 -0.97
N LEU A 30 15.70 11.41 -1.09
CA LEU A 30 15.69 12.74 -1.71
C LEU A 30 16.00 13.89 -0.75
N TRP A 31 15.80 13.64 0.54
CA TRP A 31 16.05 14.60 1.62
C TRP A 31 16.67 13.89 2.80
N ARG A 32 17.33 14.66 3.67
CA ARG A 32 17.90 14.18 4.94
C ARG A 32 16.87 13.42 5.77
N ARG A 33 17.33 12.47 6.58
CA ARG A 33 16.46 11.71 7.49
C ARG A 33 15.72 12.66 8.46
N PRO A 34 14.41 12.47 8.71
CA PRO A 34 13.68 13.35 9.59
C PRO A 34 14.05 13.13 11.06
N THR A 35 13.79 14.14 11.89
CA THR A 35 13.76 13.97 13.35
C THR A 35 12.47 13.28 13.78
N TRP A 36 12.48 12.63 14.95
CA TRP A 36 11.24 12.04 15.50
C TRP A 36 10.17 13.10 15.74
N ASN A 37 10.55 14.28 16.23
CA ASN A 37 9.63 15.38 16.47
C ASN A 37 8.93 15.87 15.20
N ASP A 38 9.65 15.97 14.07
CA ASP A 38 9.03 16.35 12.79
C ASP A 38 8.08 15.27 12.27
N TYR A 39 8.45 14.00 12.44
CA TYR A 39 7.58 12.87 12.09
C TYR A 39 6.28 12.89 12.90
N GLN A 40 6.36 13.08 14.23
CA GLN A 40 5.19 13.15 15.10
C GLN A 40 4.27 14.32 14.74
N ARG A 41 4.86 15.50 14.51
CA ARG A 41 4.09 16.69 14.11
C ARG A 41 3.36 16.49 12.79
N LEU A 42 4.00 15.82 11.82
CA LEU A 42 3.32 15.46 10.58
C LEU A 42 2.23 14.41 10.83
N SER A 43 2.45 13.45 11.73
CA SER A 43 1.48 12.41 12.04
C SER A 43 0.21 12.96 12.70
N GLU A 44 0.31 14.06 13.45
CA GLU A 44 -0.84 14.76 14.05
C GLU A 44 -1.73 15.43 12.99
N GLU A 45 -1.14 15.88 11.88
CA GLU A 45 -1.86 16.54 10.77
C GLU A 45 -2.30 15.53 9.69
N SER A 46 -1.42 14.61 9.33
CA SER A 46 -1.59 13.63 8.27
C SER A 46 -0.64 12.44 8.44
N GLU A 47 -1.19 11.29 8.82
CA GLU A 47 -0.42 10.03 8.90
C GLU A 47 0.23 9.65 7.56
N TYR A 48 -0.39 10.03 6.42
CA TYR A 48 0.21 9.88 5.10
C TYR A 48 1.47 10.74 4.94
N ALA A 49 1.43 12.00 5.36
CA ALA A 49 2.60 12.88 5.31
C ALA A 49 3.73 12.37 6.21
N ALA A 50 3.41 11.82 7.39
CA ALA A 50 4.37 11.16 8.27
C ALA A 50 4.99 9.91 7.61
N TRP A 51 4.18 9.08 6.96
CA TRP A 51 4.69 7.91 6.24
C TRP A 51 5.62 8.34 5.09
N VAL A 52 5.24 9.36 4.32
CA VAL A 52 6.03 9.89 3.18
C VAL A 52 7.34 10.53 3.64
N ILE A 53 7.35 11.35 4.69
CA ILE A 53 8.59 12.03 5.12
C ILE A 53 9.70 11.03 5.47
N TYR A 54 9.31 9.84 5.95
CA TYR A 54 10.24 8.77 6.28
C TYR A 54 10.53 7.83 5.10
N ASN A 55 9.49 7.29 4.48
CA ASN A 55 9.58 6.22 3.47
C ASN A 55 9.82 6.74 2.04
N ARG A 56 9.58 8.03 1.76
CA ARG A 56 9.88 8.67 0.47
C ARG A 56 9.17 7.95 -0.70
N TYR A 57 9.94 7.45 -1.68
CA TYR A 57 9.46 6.68 -2.82
C TYR A 57 9.48 5.16 -2.60
N TYR A 58 9.77 4.71 -1.39
CA TYR A 58 9.73 3.29 -1.08
C TYR A 58 8.33 2.72 -1.33
N LEU A 59 8.26 1.44 -1.73
CA LEU A 59 7.02 0.79 -2.10
C LEU A 59 6.06 0.73 -0.90
N ASN A 60 4.93 1.43 -0.98
CA ASN A 60 3.92 1.42 0.08
C ASN A 60 3.19 0.07 0.18
N HIS A 61 2.83 -0.51 -0.96
CA HIS A 61 2.23 -1.84 -1.03
C HIS A 61 2.36 -2.42 -2.45
N PHE A 62 2.13 -3.72 -2.56
CA PHE A 62 1.80 -4.38 -3.82
C PHE A 62 0.44 -5.09 -3.68
N THR A 63 -0.20 -5.33 -4.82
CA THR A 63 -1.54 -5.92 -4.86
C THR A 63 -1.53 -7.28 -5.55
N ILE A 64 -1.94 -8.33 -4.84
CA ILE A 64 -2.13 -9.66 -5.41
C ILE A 64 -3.49 -9.72 -6.10
N SER A 65 -3.50 -10.09 -7.38
CA SER A 65 -4.72 -10.35 -8.14
C SER A 65 -5.30 -11.72 -7.78
N VAL A 66 -6.14 -11.78 -6.73
CA VAL A 66 -6.60 -13.06 -6.17
C VAL A 66 -7.35 -13.91 -7.20
N HIS A 67 -8.05 -13.30 -8.14
CA HIS A 67 -8.79 -13.98 -9.19
C HIS A 67 -7.91 -14.78 -10.18
N ASN A 68 -6.58 -14.62 -10.13
CA ASN A 68 -5.61 -15.42 -10.88
C ASN A 68 -5.01 -16.58 -10.06
N LEU A 69 -5.31 -16.66 -8.75
CA LEU A 69 -4.87 -17.76 -7.90
C LEU A 69 -5.67 -19.04 -8.19
N PRO A 70 -5.14 -20.23 -7.87
CA PRO A 70 -5.90 -21.47 -7.96
C PRO A 70 -7.06 -21.48 -6.95
N LYS A 71 -8.12 -22.23 -7.28
CA LYS A 71 -9.19 -22.55 -6.33
C LYS A 71 -8.60 -23.30 -5.12
N PRO A 72 -9.13 -23.08 -3.89
CA PRO A 72 -10.29 -22.25 -3.56
C PRO A 72 -9.96 -20.75 -3.31
N TRP A 73 -8.71 -20.34 -3.48
CA TRP A 73 -8.18 -19.03 -3.09
C TRP A 73 -8.42 -17.90 -4.09
N ASN A 74 -9.23 -18.17 -5.10
CA ASN A 74 -9.44 -17.29 -6.23
C ASN A 74 -10.53 -16.23 -6.02
N THR A 75 -10.93 -15.99 -4.77
CA THR A 75 -11.88 -14.95 -4.35
C THR A 75 -11.35 -14.24 -3.13
N VAL A 76 -11.63 -12.93 -2.98
CA VAL A 76 -11.15 -12.17 -1.81
C VAL A 76 -11.67 -12.79 -0.51
N THR A 77 -12.93 -13.22 -0.46
CA THR A 77 -13.51 -13.83 0.74
C THR A 77 -12.78 -15.10 1.16
N ALA A 78 -12.52 -16.02 0.24
CA ALA A 78 -11.80 -17.26 0.55
C ALA A 78 -10.34 -16.99 0.93
N PHE A 79 -9.68 -16.07 0.21
CA PHE A 79 -8.29 -15.71 0.50
C PHE A 79 -8.14 -15.03 1.87
N ASN A 80 -9.06 -14.14 2.24
CA ASN A 80 -9.08 -13.52 3.55
C ASN A 80 -9.27 -14.55 4.67
N GLY A 81 -10.15 -15.53 4.47
CA GLY A 81 -10.29 -16.66 5.41
C GLY A 81 -8.98 -17.43 5.60
N PHE A 82 -8.25 -17.69 4.51
CA PHE A 82 -6.93 -18.33 4.55
C PHE A 82 -5.90 -17.49 5.34
N LEU A 83 -5.79 -16.19 5.05
CA LEU A 83 -4.85 -15.30 5.73
C LEU A 83 -5.14 -15.21 7.23
N GLN A 84 -6.41 -15.04 7.59
CA GLN A 84 -6.82 -14.95 8.99
C GLN A 84 -6.60 -16.27 9.74
N ALA A 85 -6.80 -17.42 9.09
CA ALA A 85 -6.49 -18.72 9.68
C ALA A 85 -4.98 -18.90 9.95
N ALA A 86 -4.13 -18.21 9.17
CA ALA A 86 -2.68 -18.13 9.39
C ALA A 86 -2.27 -17.05 10.41
N GLY A 87 -3.23 -16.35 11.05
CA GLY A 87 -2.96 -15.30 12.04
C GLY A 87 -2.64 -13.93 11.45
N ILE A 88 -2.79 -13.74 10.14
CA ILE A 88 -2.56 -12.45 9.50
C ILE A 88 -3.75 -11.52 9.74
N GLN A 89 -3.48 -10.34 10.29
CA GLN A 89 -4.49 -9.32 10.53
C GLN A 89 -4.81 -8.55 9.25
N LEU A 90 -6.11 -8.34 9.00
CA LEU A 90 -6.61 -7.58 7.87
C LEU A 90 -7.13 -6.21 8.33
N ASN A 91 -6.90 -5.19 7.52
CA ASN A 91 -7.46 -3.85 7.70
C ASN A 91 -9.00 -3.92 7.70
N ASP A 92 -9.62 -3.41 8.76
CA ASP A 92 -11.08 -3.42 8.93
C ASP A 92 -11.77 -2.05 8.80
N ALA A 93 -11.05 -0.99 8.45
CA ALA A 93 -11.63 0.33 8.16
C ALA A 93 -12.68 0.20 7.04
N GLY A 94 -13.93 0.58 7.29
CA GLY A 94 -15.02 0.37 6.32
C GLY A 94 -15.37 -1.11 6.03
N GLY A 95 -14.95 -2.04 6.90
CA GLY A 95 -15.08 -3.48 6.73
C GLY A 95 -13.80 -4.12 6.16
N LYS A 96 -13.65 -5.45 6.31
CA LYS A 96 -12.45 -6.17 5.80
C LYS A 96 -12.40 -6.27 4.28
N ILE A 97 -13.56 -6.24 3.62
CA ILE A 97 -13.68 -6.26 2.16
C ILE A 97 -14.33 -4.94 1.75
N LYS A 98 -13.56 -4.11 1.04
CA LYS A 98 -14.04 -2.88 0.41
C LYS A 98 -14.54 -3.24 -0.97
N GLN A 99 -15.81 -2.95 -1.25
CA GLN A 99 -16.45 -3.29 -2.51
C GLN A 99 -16.86 -2.03 -3.24
N SER A 100 -16.52 -1.94 -4.52
CA SER A 100 -16.95 -0.83 -5.38
C SER A 100 -18.48 -0.81 -5.54
N PRO A 101 -19.08 0.36 -5.84
CA PRO A 101 -20.53 0.47 -6.02
C PRO A 101 -21.12 -0.44 -7.11
N ASP A 102 -20.35 -0.72 -8.16
CA ASP A 102 -20.73 -1.67 -9.23
C ASP A 102 -20.60 -3.14 -8.80
N GLY A 103 -19.99 -3.41 -7.64
CA GLY A 103 -19.77 -4.74 -7.10
C GLY A 103 -18.71 -5.56 -7.82
N LEU A 104 -17.95 -4.96 -8.75
CA LEU A 104 -17.00 -5.66 -9.63
C LEU A 104 -15.54 -5.57 -9.18
N LEU A 105 -15.21 -4.67 -8.25
CA LEU A 105 -13.91 -4.58 -7.61
C LEU A 105 -14.06 -4.82 -6.11
N LEU A 106 -13.40 -5.86 -5.62
CA LEU A 106 -13.33 -6.19 -4.20
C LEU A 106 -11.87 -6.13 -3.76
N GLN A 107 -11.62 -5.43 -2.67
CA GLN A 107 -10.28 -5.18 -2.16
C GLN A 107 -10.22 -5.45 -0.66
N SER A 108 -9.06 -5.91 -0.21
CA SER A 108 -8.72 -6.03 1.20
C SER A 108 -7.21 -5.92 1.35
N SER A 109 -6.72 -5.64 2.55
CA SER A 109 -5.29 -5.50 2.80
C SER A 109 -4.92 -6.03 4.18
N THR A 110 -3.65 -6.38 4.35
CA THR A 110 -3.09 -6.59 5.69
C THR A 110 -3.02 -5.27 6.44
N VAL A 111 -2.96 -5.34 7.77
CA VAL A 111 -2.45 -4.22 8.57
C VAL A 111 -0.94 -4.12 8.31
N ALA A 112 -0.39 -2.90 8.20
CA ALA A 112 1.04 -2.70 8.04
C ALA A 112 1.81 -3.20 9.27
N GLU A 113 2.97 -3.80 9.04
CA GLU A 113 3.86 -4.20 10.13
C GLU A 113 4.53 -2.96 10.74
N MET A 114 4.67 -2.95 12.07
CA MET A 114 5.44 -1.92 12.77
C MET A 114 6.92 -2.29 12.72
N VAL A 115 7.74 -1.43 12.10
CA VAL A 115 9.16 -1.66 11.89
C VAL A 115 10.01 -0.66 12.69
N PRO A 116 11.16 -1.08 13.24
CA PRO A 116 12.10 -0.16 13.86
C PRO A 116 12.71 0.77 12.81
N ALA A 117 12.60 2.07 13.04
CA ALA A 117 13.03 3.13 12.15
C ALA A 117 14.02 4.06 12.86
N GLU A 118 15.14 4.36 12.20
CA GLU A 118 16.14 5.30 12.70
C GLU A 118 15.74 6.74 12.33
N PHE A 119 15.75 7.64 13.32
CA PHE A 119 15.54 9.08 13.18
C PHE A 119 16.79 9.84 13.61
N GLU A 120 16.93 11.07 13.12
CA GLU A 120 17.94 12.01 13.62
C GLU A 120 17.51 12.53 15.00
N ASP A 121 18.43 12.55 15.97
CA ASP A 121 18.15 13.04 17.33
C ASP A 121 18.26 14.57 17.49
N GLY A 122 18.57 15.29 16.39
CA GLY A 122 18.78 16.74 16.39
C GLY A 122 20.11 17.22 16.97
N HIS A 123 20.93 16.31 17.48
CA HIS A 123 22.24 16.55 18.09
C HIS A 123 23.40 15.83 17.37
N GLY A 124 23.12 15.23 16.21
CA GLY A 124 24.10 14.52 15.38
C GLY A 124 24.23 13.02 15.70
N GLY A 125 23.34 12.48 16.55
CA GLY A 125 23.16 11.07 16.79
C GLY A 125 21.86 10.53 16.18
N ARG A 126 21.47 9.33 16.62
CA ARG A 126 20.29 8.63 16.12
C ARG A 126 19.45 8.08 17.25
N GLU A 127 18.14 8.10 17.05
CA GLU A 127 17.17 7.42 17.91
C GLU A 127 16.33 6.45 17.08
N VAL A 128 15.75 5.43 17.72
CA VAL A 128 14.95 4.39 17.04
C VAL A 128 13.54 4.39 17.59
N HIS A 129 12.56 4.51 16.70
CA HIS A 129 11.13 4.43 17.01
C HIS A 129 10.45 3.44 16.06
N ASN A 130 9.38 2.80 16.52
CA ASN A 130 8.60 1.92 15.65
C ASN A 130 7.58 2.75 14.85
N ILE A 131 7.55 2.56 13.53
CA ILE A 131 6.57 3.19 12.63
C ILE A 131 5.93 2.15 11.72
N ALA A 132 4.81 2.50 11.09
CA ALA A 132 4.17 1.63 10.11
C ALA A 132 5.06 1.51 8.85
N GLY A 133 5.37 0.28 8.46
CA GLY A 133 6.03 -0.05 7.21
C GLY A 133 5.05 -0.13 6.04
N SER A 134 5.27 -1.10 5.15
CA SER A 134 4.40 -1.40 4.01
C SER A 134 3.33 -2.42 4.38
N TYR A 135 2.30 -2.55 3.54
CA TYR A 135 1.28 -3.60 3.64
C TYR A 135 1.13 -4.35 2.33
N VAL A 136 0.34 -5.42 2.33
CA VAL A 136 -0.02 -6.16 1.12
C VAL A 136 -1.52 -6.02 0.86
N GLU A 137 -1.87 -5.70 -0.37
CA GLU A 137 -3.26 -5.61 -0.82
C GLU A 137 -3.65 -6.85 -1.64
N PHE A 138 -4.94 -7.17 -1.64
CA PHE A 138 -5.54 -8.30 -2.35
C PHE A 138 -6.77 -7.79 -3.12
N ALA A 139 -6.81 -8.02 -4.43
CA ALA A 139 -7.88 -7.51 -5.29
C ALA A 139 -8.52 -8.61 -6.17
N GLU A 140 -9.85 -8.70 -6.11
CA GLU A 140 -10.69 -9.47 -7.03
C GLU A 140 -11.35 -8.50 -8.02
N ARG A 141 -11.00 -8.66 -9.30
CA ARG A 141 -11.61 -7.94 -10.41
C ARG A 141 -12.55 -8.91 -11.12
N ARG A 142 -13.84 -8.68 -10.99
CA ARG A 142 -14.87 -9.52 -11.61
C ARG A 142 -14.97 -9.24 -13.10
N VAL A 143 -15.48 -10.24 -13.81
CA VAL A 143 -15.76 -10.17 -15.24
C VAL A 143 -16.87 -9.15 -15.46
N LEU A 144 -16.71 -8.28 -16.45
CA LEU A 144 -17.72 -7.29 -16.82
C LEU A 144 -18.98 -7.99 -17.35
N PRO A 145 -20.19 -7.45 -17.13
CA PRO A 145 -21.44 -8.11 -17.50
C PRO A 145 -21.52 -8.54 -18.97
N GLU A 146 -21.00 -7.74 -19.89
CA GLU A 146 -20.96 -8.03 -21.34
C GLU A 146 -20.12 -9.26 -21.71
N PHE A 147 -19.22 -9.70 -20.82
CA PHE A 147 -18.36 -10.86 -21.01
C PHE A 147 -18.75 -12.05 -20.12
N ALA A 148 -19.89 -11.98 -19.41
CA ALA A 148 -20.30 -13.02 -18.45
C ALA A 148 -20.53 -14.41 -19.08
N SER A 149 -20.80 -14.46 -20.40
CA SER A 149 -21.00 -15.70 -21.15
C SER A 149 -19.69 -16.34 -21.64
N LEU A 150 -18.55 -15.66 -21.51
CA LEU A 150 -17.27 -16.21 -21.94
C LEU A 150 -16.87 -17.40 -21.05
N PRO A 151 -16.37 -18.49 -21.65
CA PRO A 151 -15.74 -19.58 -20.91
C PRO A 151 -14.61 -19.06 -20.02
N ALA A 152 -14.46 -19.65 -18.82
CA ALA A 152 -13.51 -19.17 -17.81
C ALA A 152 -12.05 -19.15 -18.30
N ASP A 153 -11.68 -20.10 -19.16
CA ASP A 153 -10.38 -20.22 -19.82
C ASP A 153 -10.14 -19.18 -20.94
N GLN A 154 -11.18 -18.48 -21.38
CA GLN A 154 -11.11 -17.39 -22.35
C GLN A 154 -11.17 -16.00 -21.70
N ILE A 155 -11.34 -15.93 -20.38
CA ILE A 155 -11.34 -14.66 -19.65
C ILE A 155 -9.92 -14.09 -19.60
N GLN A 156 -9.76 -12.88 -20.12
CA GLN A 156 -8.52 -12.11 -20.11
C GLN A 156 -8.68 -10.88 -19.21
N ARG A 157 -7.57 -10.19 -18.90
CA ARG A 157 -7.57 -8.97 -18.10
C ARG A 157 -8.58 -7.93 -18.61
N LYS A 158 -8.64 -7.72 -19.94
CA LYS A 158 -9.54 -6.77 -20.59
C LYS A 158 -11.03 -7.06 -20.40
N HIS A 159 -11.38 -8.29 -20.00
CA HIS A 159 -12.78 -8.68 -19.73
C HIS A 159 -13.19 -8.42 -18.28
N ARG A 160 -12.30 -7.88 -17.44
CA ARG A 160 -12.52 -7.63 -16.02
C ARG A 160 -12.57 -6.13 -15.74
N ARG A 161 -13.21 -5.75 -14.63
CA ARG A 161 -13.23 -4.36 -14.15
C ARG A 161 -11.81 -3.83 -13.96
N ASP A 162 -11.43 -2.86 -14.78
CA ASP A 162 -10.14 -2.17 -14.70
C ASP A 162 -10.23 -0.89 -13.86
N GLY A 163 -9.09 -0.26 -13.54
CA GLY A 163 -9.04 0.98 -12.78
C GLY A 163 -9.20 0.81 -11.26
N PHE A 164 -9.42 1.92 -10.56
CA PHE A 164 -9.54 1.98 -9.10
C PHE A 164 -10.91 2.49 -8.68
N GLU A 165 -11.22 2.36 -7.39
CA GLU A 165 -12.39 2.97 -6.77
C GLU A 165 -11.92 3.86 -5.62
N ALA A 166 -12.23 5.15 -5.68
CA ALA A 166 -11.65 6.15 -4.77
C ALA A 166 -12.03 5.88 -3.31
N SER A 167 -13.28 5.48 -3.06
CA SER A 167 -13.76 5.13 -1.72
C SER A 167 -13.09 3.89 -1.14
N ASN A 168 -12.79 2.90 -1.98
CA ASN A 168 -12.01 1.74 -1.54
C ASN A 168 -10.57 2.15 -1.22
N ALA A 169 -9.94 2.93 -2.11
CA ALA A 169 -8.56 3.37 -1.95
C ALA A 169 -8.35 4.15 -0.65
N ASP A 170 -9.26 5.08 -0.32
CA ASP A 170 -9.26 5.85 0.93
C ASP A 170 -9.13 4.92 2.16
N LYS A 171 -9.94 3.86 2.21
CA LYS A 171 -9.92 2.89 3.33
C LYS A 171 -8.75 1.92 3.30
N ILE A 172 -8.15 1.69 2.15
CA ILE A 172 -6.94 0.88 2.02
C ILE A 172 -5.70 1.67 2.48
N PHE A 173 -5.64 2.98 2.25
CA PHE A 173 -4.56 3.84 2.77
C PHE A 173 -4.47 3.82 4.30
N GLU A 174 -5.59 3.63 4.98
CA GLU A 174 -5.62 3.50 6.44
C GLU A 174 -4.89 2.23 6.96
N SER A 175 -4.39 1.34 6.10
CA SER A 175 -3.62 0.14 6.51
C SER A 175 -2.32 0.47 7.25
N THR A 176 -1.77 1.67 7.04
CA THR A 176 -0.59 2.18 7.77
C THR A 176 -0.96 3.04 8.96
N PHE A 177 -2.25 3.28 9.22
CA PHE A 177 -2.66 4.24 10.24
C PHE A 177 -2.62 3.61 11.64
N SER A 178 -2.40 4.46 12.63
CA SER A 178 -2.38 4.13 14.06
C SER A 178 -3.64 3.36 14.50
N ALA A 179 -4.82 3.75 13.99
CA ALA A 179 -6.09 3.08 14.24
C ALA A 179 -6.11 1.60 13.82
N GLN A 180 -5.32 1.23 12.81
CA GLN A 180 -5.15 -0.15 12.35
C GLN A 180 -3.99 -0.85 13.07
N THR A 181 -2.82 -0.22 13.13
CA THR A 181 -1.58 -0.83 13.65
C THR A 181 -1.56 -1.02 15.17
N GLN A 182 -2.34 -0.24 15.91
CA GLN A 182 -2.45 -0.37 17.38
C GLN A 182 -3.62 -1.28 17.82
N ARG A 183 -4.33 -1.87 16.86
CA ARG A 183 -5.47 -2.75 17.13
C ARG A 183 -4.96 -4.13 17.59
N LYS A 184 -5.35 -4.52 18.80
CA LYS A 184 -5.00 -5.80 19.41
C LYS A 184 -5.87 -6.93 18.89
#